data_AF-A0AAD8H9R2-F1
#
_entry.id   AF-A0AAD8H9R2-F1
#
_cell.length_a   1.000
_cell.length_b   1.000
_cell.length_c   1.000
_cell.angle_alpha   90.00
_cell.angle_beta   90.00
_cell.angle_gamma   90.00
#
_symmetry.space_group_name_H-M   'P 1'
#
loop_
_entity.id
_entity.type
_entity.pdbx_description
1 polymer ?
#
loop_
_entity_poly.entity_id
_entity_poly.type
_entity_poly.pdbx_seq_one_letter_code
_entity_poly.pdbx_strand_id
1 'polypeptide(L)'
;MMNCLVWLLYGMPFITPGSILVLTANSFGLVIHLAYLIIFLLYVKDHRQRICAGGIFLLELALVGLVSGLVIRLAHTYMMRAALVGAFGGFISALIIICRFSPVVTFWVEGSLESKSFLVVLSSTLHDLCWLIYASVRFEMFLLFTHCAGFFVGVVQLVQYGIYYKSTPKSGDDKVATAEVQLQIIGTGDD
;
A
#
# COMPACT_ATOMS: atom_id res chain seq x y z
N MET A 1 0.54 -10.33 -2.46
CA MET A 1 1.39 -10.60 -3.64
C MET A 1 0.58 -10.58 -4.93
N MET A 2 -0.68 -11.04 -4.86
CA MET A 2 -1.65 -11.00 -5.95
C MET A 2 -1.66 -9.71 -6.79
N ASN A 3 -1.74 -8.52 -6.17
CA ASN A 3 -1.79 -7.26 -6.91
C ASN A 3 -0.56 -7.09 -7.83
N CYS A 4 0.63 -7.36 -7.33
CA CYS A 4 1.86 -7.29 -8.12
C CYS A 4 1.83 -8.31 -9.26
N LEU A 5 1.37 -9.53 -9.01
CA LEU A 5 1.29 -10.58 -10.05
C LEU A 5 0.30 -10.19 -11.17
N VAL A 6 -0.84 -9.61 -10.83
CA VAL A 6 -1.86 -9.20 -11.82
C VAL A 6 -1.37 -8.01 -12.64
N TRP A 7 -0.77 -7.00 -12.01
CA TRP A 7 -0.21 -5.85 -12.75
C TRP A 7 1.05 -6.22 -13.55
N LEU A 8 1.84 -7.19 -13.08
CA LEU A 8 2.92 -7.78 -13.86
C LEU A 8 2.37 -8.47 -15.11
N LEU A 9 1.32 -9.28 -14.98
CA LEU A 9 0.62 -9.89 -16.11
C LEU A 9 0.04 -8.85 -17.07
N TYR A 10 -0.56 -7.76 -16.55
CA TYR A 10 -1.08 -6.66 -17.35
C TYR A 10 0.01 -5.98 -18.20
N GLY A 11 1.20 -5.77 -17.63
CA GLY A 11 2.33 -5.13 -18.31
C GLY A 11 3.07 -6.01 -19.31
N MET A 12 2.72 -7.30 -19.41
CA MET A 12 3.35 -8.21 -20.37
C MET A 12 3.02 -7.85 -21.82
N PRO A 13 3.98 -7.96 -22.76
CA PRO A 13 3.82 -7.50 -24.14
C PRO A 13 2.74 -8.27 -24.92
N PHE A 14 2.41 -9.49 -24.52
CA PHE A 14 1.34 -10.29 -25.14
C PHE A 14 -0.08 -9.90 -24.66
N ILE A 15 -0.19 -9.09 -23.59
CA ILE A 15 -1.45 -8.55 -23.08
C ILE A 15 -1.58 -7.08 -23.48
N THR A 16 -0.67 -6.24 -23.00
CA THR A 16 -0.70 -4.79 -23.24
C THR A 16 0.65 -4.35 -23.80
N PRO A 17 0.77 -4.14 -25.12
CA PRO A 17 2.01 -3.64 -25.70
C PRO A 17 2.27 -2.20 -25.22
N GLY A 18 3.48 -1.95 -24.71
CA GLY A 18 3.97 -0.62 -24.35
C GLY A 18 3.90 -0.27 -22.86
N SER A 19 3.34 -1.10 -21.98
CA SER A 19 3.20 -0.83 -20.53
C SER A 19 4.38 -1.39 -19.72
N ILE A 20 5.60 -1.24 -20.24
CA ILE A 20 6.84 -1.82 -19.68
C ILE A 20 7.12 -1.27 -18.27
N LEU A 21 6.75 -0.03 -17.99
CA LEU A 21 6.97 0.56 -16.65
C LEU A 21 6.12 -0.14 -15.57
N VAL A 22 4.89 -0.52 -15.92
CA VAL A 22 4.03 -1.33 -15.04
C VAL A 22 4.66 -2.69 -14.80
N LEU A 23 5.19 -3.32 -15.85
CA LEU A 23 5.88 -4.61 -15.74
C LEU A 23 7.11 -4.53 -14.82
N THR A 24 8.00 -3.58 -15.02
CA THR A 24 9.25 -3.47 -14.25
C THR A 24 8.99 -3.12 -12.80
N ALA A 25 8.16 -2.11 -12.52
CA ALA A 25 7.85 -1.70 -11.16
C ALA A 25 7.19 -2.82 -10.35
N ASN A 26 6.23 -3.54 -10.93
CA ASN A 26 5.57 -4.66 -10.26
C ASN A 26 6.48 -5.88 -10.12
N SER A 27 7.44 -6.08 -11.03
CA SER A 27 8.47 -7.11 -10.88
C SER A 27 9.37 -6.85 -9.67
N PHE A 28 9.82 -5.61 -9.48
CA PHE A 28 10.56 -5.22 -8.27
C PHE A 28 9.71 -5.44 -7.00
N GLY A 29 8.44 -5.03 -7.02
CA GLY A 29 7.52 -5.29 -5.92
C GLY A 29 7.35 -6.78 -5.61
N LEU A 30 7.27 -7.62 -6.65
CA LEU A 30 7.18 -9.07 -6.47
C LEU A 30 8.45 -9.64 -5.82
N VAL A 31 9.64 -9.22 -6.24
CA VAL A 31 10.91 -9.64 -5.63
C VAL A 31 10.96 -9.30 -4.14
N ILE A 32 10.54 -8.08 -3.76
CA ILE A 32 10.48 -7.67 -2.36
C ILE A 32 9.52 -8.56 -1.56
N HIS A 33 8.31 -8.79 -2.08
CA HIS A 33 7.37 -9.67 -1.41
C HIS A 33 7.87 -11.11 -1.30
N LEU A 34 8.57 -11.62 -2.32
CA LEU A 34 9.18 -12.96 -2.29
C LEU A 34 10.26 -13.04 -1.22
N ALA A 35 11.09 -12.01 -1.08
CA ALA A 35 12.07 -11.93 -0.01
C ALA A 35 11.38 -11.98 1.37
N TYR A 36 10.32 -11.20 1.58
CA TYR A 36 9.53 -11.26 2.81
C TYR A 36 8.89 -12.62 3.05
N LEU A 37 8.33 -13.26 2.02
CA LEU A 37 7.75 -14.60 2.13
C LEU A 37 8.81 -15.64 2.51
N ILE A 38 9.99 -15.59 1.87
CA ILE A 38 11.11 -16.50 2.18
C ILE A 38 11.52 -16.33 3.64
N ILE A 39 11.74 -15.09 4.09
CA ILE A 39 12.06 -14.79 5.48
C ILE A 39 10.95 -15.35 6.40
N PHE A 40 9.69 -15.08 6.10
CA PHE A 40 8.57 -15.60 6.89
C PHE A 40 8.58 -17.12 6.99
N LEU A 41 8.78 -17.83 5.88
CA LEU A 41 8.80 -19.30 5.84
C LEU A 41 10.00 -19.91 6.57
N LEU A 42 11.13 -19.20 6.66
CA LEU A 42 12.32 -19.63 7.38
C LEU A 42 12.17 -19.43 8.90
N TYR A 43 11.54 -18.35 9.34
CA TYR A 43 11.47 -17.96 10.75
C TYR A 43 10.19 -18.40 11.47
N VAL A 44 9.13 -18.74 10.74
CA VAL A 44 7.87 -19.18 11.37
C VAL A 44 8.06 -20.55 12.04
N LYS A 45 7.76 -20.62 13.34
CA LYS A 45 7.85 -21.87 14.13
C LYS A 45 6.63 -22.77 13.94
N ASP A 46 5.47 -22.19 13.66
CA ASP A 46 4.23 -22.94 13.44
C ASP A 46 4.19 -23.52 12.02
N HIS A 47 4.24 -24.85 11.94
CA HIS A 47 4.17 -25.60 10.68
C HIS A 47 2.88 -25.33 9.90
N ARG A 48 1.74 -25.12 10.57
CA ARG A 48 0.47 -24.83 9.92
C ARG A 48 0.50 -23.48 9.23
N GLN A 49 1.06 -22.46 9.88
CA GLN A 49 1.22 -21.13 9.30
C GLN A 49 2.18 -21.15 8.10
N ARG A 50 3.25 -21.95 8.17
CA ARG A 50 4.19 -22.14 7.06
C ARG A 50 3.51 -22.73 5.82
N ILE A 51 2.77 -23.83 6.00
CA ILE A 51 2.02 -24.46 4.90
C ILE A 51 0.95 -23.51 4.37
N CYS A 52 0.24 -22.80 5.25
CA CYS A 52 -0.79 -21.85 4.85
C CYS A 52 -0.22 -20.72 3.98
N ALA A 53 0.86 -20.06 4.42
CA ALA A 53 1.48 -18.97 3.66
C ALA A 53 2.04 -19.44 2.31
N GLY A 54 2.73 -20.58 2.28
CA GLY A 54 3.21 -21.17 1.03
C GLY A 54 2.06 -21.60 0.10
N GLY A 55 1.02 -22.19 0.67
CA GLY A 55 -0.18 -22.62 -0.06
C GLY A 55 -0.95 -21.44 -0.65
N ILE A 56 -1.11 -20.34 0.09
CA ILE A 56 -1.70 -19.09 -0.42
C ILE A 56 -0.89 -18.59 -1.61
N PHE A 57 0.45 -18.51 -1.51
CA PHE A 57 1.28 -18.08 -2.62
C PHE A 57 1.14 -18.97 -3.87
N LEU A 58 1.15 -20.30 -3.71
CA LEU A 58 0.91 -21.22 -4.83
C LEU A 58 -0.48 -21.05 -5.43
N LEU A 59 -1.50 -20.81 -4.61
CA LEU A 59 -2.85 -20.51 -5.05
C LEU A 59 -2.89 -19.19 -5.84
N GLU A 60 -2.18 -18.14 -5.41
CA GLU A 60 -2.09 -16.89 -6.15
C GLU A 60 -1.47 -17.11 -7.54
N LEU A 61 -0.36 -17.87 -7.62
CA LEU A 61 0.27 -18.21 -8.89
C LEU A 61 -0.66 -19.02 -9.80
N ALA A 62 -1.36 -20.01 -9.24
CA ALA A 62 -2.31 -20.83 -9.98
C ALA A 62 -3.47 -19.99 -10.52
N LEU A 63 -4.01 -19.06 -9.72
CA LEU A 63 -5.08 -18.16 -10.13
C LEU A 63 -4.62 -17.24 -11.27
N VAL A 64 -3.46 -16.61 -11.13
CA VAL A 64 -2.90 -15.71 -12.16
C VAL A 64 -2.59 -16.49 -13.44
N GLY A 65 -2.03 -17.70 -13.33
CA GLY A 65 -1.78 -18.59 -14.46
C GLY A 65 -3.07 -19.03 -15.16
N LEU A 66 -4.10 -19.38 -14.41
CA LEU A 66 -5.42 -19.72 -14.94
C LEU A 66 -6.05 -18.53 -15.68
N VAL A 67 -6.07 -17.34 -15.06
CA VAL A 67 -6.58 -16.11 -15.69
C VAL A 67 -5.81 -15.79 -16.96
N SER A 68 -4.47 -15.87 -16.92
CA SER A 68 -3.62 -15.67 -18.10
C SER A 68 -3.96 -16.65 -19.23
N GLY A 69 -4.07 -17.94 -18.92
CA GLY A 69 -4.42 -18.98 -19.89
C GLY A 69 -5.80 -18.77 -20.51
N LEU A 70 -6.80 -18.44 -19.70
CA LEU A 70 -8.16 -18.14 -20.16
C LEU A 70 -8.19 -16.89 -21.05
N VAL A 71 -7.52 -15.82 -20.65
CA VAL A 71 -7.46 -14.57 -21.42
C VAL A 71 -6.79 -14.78 -22.77
N ILE A 72 -5.67 -15.51 -22.83
CA ILE A 72 -4.99 -15.78 -24.11
C ILE A 72 -5.85 -16.66 -25.03
N ARG A 73 -6.55 -17.65 -24.47
CA ARG A 73 -7.42 -18.59 -25.22
C ARG A 73 -8.71 -17.94 -25.72
N LEU A 74 -9.36 -17.14 -24.90
CA LEU A 74 -10.70 -16.60 -25.16
C LEU A 74 -10.66 -15.21 -25.80
N ALA A 75 -9.60 -14.42 -25.55
CA ALA A 75 -9.46 -13.10 -26.13
C ALA A 75 -8.43 -13.08 -27.26
N HIS A 76 -8.93 -12.86 -28.48
CA HIS A 76 -8.11 -12.81 -29.69
C HIS A 76 -7.47 -11.44 -29.95
N THR A 77 -8.02 -10.36 -29.37
CA THR A 77 -7.53 -8.98 -29.57
C THR A 77 -6.81 -8.48 -28.32
N TYR A 78 -5.69 -7.76 -28.50
CA TYR A 78 -4.93 -7.12 -27.42
C TYR A 78 -5.81 -6.22 -26.53
N MET A 79 -6.71 -5.43 -27.12
CA MET A 79 -7.64 -4.58 -26.37
C MET A 79 -8.52 -5.38 -25.40
N MET A 80 -9.05 -6.53 -25.83
CA MET A 80 -9.91 -7.35 -24.97
C MET A 80 -9.10 -8.04 -23.86
N ARG A 81 -7.86 -8.46 -24.15
CA ARG A 81 -6.95 -9.00 -23.14
C ARG A 81 -6.62 -7.97 -22.06
N ALA A 82 -6.23 -6.77 -22.48
CA ALA A 82 -5.91 -5.66 -21.58
C ALA A 82 -7.14 -5.26 -20.75
N ALA A 83 -8.34 -5.23 -21.35
CA ALA A 83 -9.57 -4.90 -20.63
C ALA A 83 -9.91 -5.94 -19.55
N LEU A 84 -9.81 -7.24 -19.85
CA LEU A 84 -10.12 -8.30 -18.89
C LEU A 84 -9.14 -8.31 -17.71
N VAL A 85 -7.83 -8.28 -18.00
CA VAL A 85 -6.80 -8.29 -16.94
C VAL A 85 -6.81 -6.97 -16.18
N GLY A 86 -7.00 -5.85 -16.87
CA GLY A 86 -7.11 -4.51 -16.26
C GLY A 86 -8.33 -4.40 -15.35
N ALA A 87 -9.48 -4.94 -15.74
CA ALA A 87 -10.68 -4.98 -14.89
C ALA A 87 -10.44 -5.84 -13.63
N PHE A 88 -9.82 -7.02 -13.79
CA PHE A 88 -9.49 -7.89 -12.66
C PHE A 88 -8.48 -7.24 -11.69
N GLY A 89 -7.42 -6.62 -12.23
CA GLY A 89 -6.45 -5.85 -11.46
C GLY A 89 -7.06 -4.64 -10.78
N GLY A 90 -7.98 -3.95 -11.46
CA GLY A 90 -8.76 -2.84 -10.92
C GLY A 90 -9.61 -3.26 -9.73
N PHE A 91 -10.29 -4.41 -9.82
CA PHE A 91 -11.07 -4.98 -8.72
C PHE A 91 -10.20 -5.31 -7.50
N ILE A 92 -9.08 -6.00 -7.69
CA ILE A 92 -8.14 -6.30 -6.59
C ILE A 92 -7.59 -5.01 -5.97
N SER A 93 -7.26 -4.03 -6.80
CA SER A 93 -6.78 -2.73 -6.34
C SER A 93 -7.84 -2.00 -5.51
N ALA A 94 -9.11 -2.07 -5.90
CA ALA A 94 -10.22 -1.50 -5.12
C ALA A 94 -10.33 -2.14 -3.73
N LEU A 95 -10.18 -3.46 -3.61
CA LEU A 95 -10.16 -4.15 -2.31
C LEU A 95 -9.00 -3.65 -1.44
N ILE A 96 -7.82 -3.45 -2.02
CA ILE A 96 -6.66 -2.88 -1.30
C ILE A 96 -6.94 -1.45 -0.85
N ILE A 97 -7.61 -0.64 -1.66
CA ILE A 97 -7.99 0.73 -1.31
C ILE A 97 -8.94 0.73 -0.11
N ILE A 98 -9.91 -0.19 -0.06
CA ILE A 98 -10.78 -0.37 1.11
C ILE A 98 -9.96 -0.68 2.36
N CYS A 99 -8.99 -1.59 2.27
CA CYS A 99 -8.09 -1.87 3.39
C CYS A 99 -7.26 -0.63 3.81
N ARG A 100 -6.80 0.17 2.84
CA ARG A 100 -6.07 1.42 3.09
C ARG A 100 -6.95 2.48 3.77
N PHE A 101 -8.27 2.41 3.63
CA PHE A 101 -9.20 3.32 4.28
C PHE A 101 -9.40 3.03 5.78
N SER A 102 -9.10 1.81 6.24
CA SER A 102 -9.33 1.41 7.64
C SER A 102 -8.76 2.39 8.69
N PRO A 103 -7.49 2.86 8.59
CA PRO A 103 -6.93 3.78 9.59
C PRO A 103 -7.62 5.15 9.60
N VAL A 104 -8.18 5.58 8.45
CA VAL A 104 -8.95 6.82 8.36
C VAL A 104 -10.20 6.70 9.24
N VAL A 105 -10.90 5.57 9.16
CA VAL A 105 -12.10 5.28 9.96
C VAL A 105 -11.75 5.19 11.44
N THR A 106 -10.70 4.44 11.78
CA THR A 106 -10.22 4.30 13.17
C THR A 106 -9.95 5.66 13.81
N PHE A 107 -9.31 6.59 13.09
CA PHE A 107 -9.07 7.95 13.58
C PHE A 107 -10.36 8.71 13.90
N TRP A 108 -11.38 8.60 13.06
CA TRP A 108 -12.66 9.28 13.30
C TRP A 108 -13.46 8.69 14.46
N VAL A 109 -13.38 7.37 14.66
CA VAL A 109 -14.11 6.66 15.71
C VAL A 109 -13.43 6.81 17.06
N GLU A 110 -12.11 6.58 17.10
CA GLU A 110 -11.34 6.49 18.34
C GLU A 110 -10.64 7.79 18.71
N GLY A 111 -10.54 8.75 17.78
CA GLY A 111 -9.78 9.99 17.96
C GLY A 111 -8.26 9.78 18.04
N SER A 112 -7.80 8.53 17.89
CA SER A 112 -6.40 8.13 17.97
C SER A 112 -5.88 7.78 16.59
N LEU A 113 -4.66 8.23 16.30
CA LEU A 113 -4.01 7.95 15.04
C LEU A 113 -3.16 6.69 15.21
N GLU A 114 -3.60 5.59 14.61
CA GLU A 114 -2.82 4.35 14.57
C GLU A 114 -1.46 4.66 13.91
N SER A 115 -0.38 4.46 14.67
CA SER A 115 0.90 5.12 14.37
C SER A 115 1.60 4.53 13.15
N LYS A 116 1.24 4.98 11.94
CA LYS A 116 2.15 4.93 10.79
C LYS A 116 3.12 6.12 10.89
N SER A 117 4.35 5.96 10.43
CA SER A 117 5.26 7.11 10.36
C SER A 117 4.80 8.06 9.25
N PHE A 118 4.85 9.38 9.49
CA PHE A 118 4.48 10.39 8.51
C PHE A 118 5.10 10.16 7.12
N LEU A 119 6.38 9.79 7.07
CA LEU A 119 7.10 9.50 5.83
C LEU A 119 6.50 8.34 5.05
N VAL A 120 5.89 7.35 5.70
CA VAL A 120 5.24 6.22 5.04
C VAL A 120 3.98 6.68 4.33
N VAL A 121 3.19 7.53 4.97
CA VAL A 121 1.98 8.10 4.35
C VAL A 121 2.35 9.04 3.21
N LEU A 122 3.32 9.93 3.41
CA LEU A 122 3.78 10.86 2.38
C LEU A 122 4.35 10.14 1.15
N SER A 123 5.23 9.16 1.35
CA SER A 123 5.80 8.38 0.24
C SER A 123 4.75 7.59 -0.52
N SER A 124 3.76 7.03 0.17
CA SER A 124 2.65 6.31 -0.46
C SER A 124 1.77 7.25 -1.30
N THR A 125 1.47 8.45 -0.79
CA THR A 125 0.71 9.47 -1.54
C THR A 125 1.48 9.96 -2.77
N LEU A 126 2.78 10.20 -2.65
CA LEU A 126 3.62 10.59 -3.79
C LEU A 126 3.73 9.46 -4.82
N HIS A 127 3.81 8.21 -4.38
CA HIS A 127 3.79 7.05 -5.26
C HIS A 127 2.50 7.00 -6.10
N ASP A 128 1.34 7.18 -5.46
CA ASP A 128 0.05 7.23 -6.16
C ASP A 128 -0.01 8.43 -7.14
N LEU A 129 0.56 9.58 -6.77
CA LEU A 129 0.66 10.74 -7.67
C LEU A 129 1.53 10.47 -8.90
N CYS A 130 2.69 9.83 -8.73
CA CYS A 130 3.57 9.45 -9.84
C CYS A 130 2.85 8.53 -10.83
N TRP A 131 2.09 7.54 -10.32
CA TRP A 131 1.28 6.67 -11.17
C TRP A 131 0.12 7.38 -11.83
N LEU A 132 -0.53 8.33 -11.14
CA LEU A 132 -1.59 9.14 -11.72
C LEU A 132 -1.08 9.95 -12.91
N ILE A 133 0.10 10.56 -12.80
CA ILE A 133 0.76 11.30 -13.89
C ILE A 133 1.06 10.34 -15.05
N TYR A 134 1.68 9.18 -14.77
CA TYR A 134 1.99 8.18 -15.78
C TYR A 134 0.73 7.69 -16.53
N ALA A 135 -0.31 7.33 -15.80
CA ALA A 135 -1.56 6.83 -16.36
C ALA A 135 -2.31 7.89 -17.17
N SER A 136 -2.18 9.17 -16.78
CA SER A 136 -2.73 10.31 -17.51
C SER A 136 -2.04 10.49 -18.87
N VAL A 137 -0.72 10.36 -18.92
CA VAL A 137 0.07 10.47 -20.17
C VAL A 137 -0.19 9.29 -21.10
N ARG A 138 -0.35 8.08 -20.56
CA ARG A 138 -0.58 6.85 -21.33
C ARG A 138 -2.06 6.55 -21.60
N PHE A 139 -2.97 7.37 -21.09
CA PHE A 139 -4.43 7.19 -21.16
C PHE A 139 -4.90 5.79 -20.71
N GLU A 140 -4.24 5.22 -19.69
CA GLU A 140 -4.57 3.91 -19.13
C GLU A 140 -5.65 4.04 -18.05
N MET A 141 -6.92 3.96 -18.45
CA MET A 141 -8.08 4.26 -17.57
C MET A 141 -8.12 3.45 -16.27
N PHE A 142 -7.80 2.15 -16.31
CA PHE A 142 -7.84 1.30 -15.11
C PHE A 142 -6.77 1.68 -14.08
N LEU A 143 -5.56 1.99 -14.53
CA LEU A 143 -4.49 2.51 -13.67
C LEU A 143 -4.85 3.90 -13.14
N LEU A 144 -5.39 4.77 -14.00
CA LEU A 144 -5.78 6.12 -13.60
C LEU A 144 -6.81 6.10 -12.48
N PHE A 145 -7.88 5.30 -12.63
CA PHE A 145 -8.96 5.25 -11.65
C PHE A 145 -8.48 4.74 -10.28
N THR A 146 -7.72 3.64 -10.28
CA THR A 146 -7.23 3.01 -9.05
C THR A 146 -6.24 3.90 -8.29
N HIS A 147 -5.31 4.53 -9.00
CA HIS A 147 -4.34 5.44 -8.37
C HIS A 147 -4.96 6.78 -7.98
N CYS A 148 -5.98 7.27 -8.69
CA CYS A 148 -6.73 8.46 -8.27
C CYS A 148 -7.42 8.24 -6.92
N ALA A 149 -8.11 7.12 -6.76
CA ALA A 149 -8.74 6.75 -5.49
C ALA A 149 -7.68 6.53 -4.38
N GLY A 150 -6.56 5.88 -4.67
CA GLY A 150 -5.45 5.72 -3.74
C GLY A 150 -4.84 7.04 -3.28
N PHE A 151 -4.60 7.96 -4.22
CA PHE A 151 -4.09 9.31 -3.94
C PHE A 151 -5.05 10.08 -3.04
N PHE A 152 -6.35 10.03 -3.30
CA PHE A 152 -7.36 10.69 -2.47
C PHE A 152 -7.31 10.17 -1.02
N VAL A 153 -7.28 8.85 -0.81
CA VAL A 153 -7.14 8.25 0.52
C VAL A 153 -5.83 8.69 1.19
N GLY A 154 -4.73 8.75 0.44
CA GLY A 154 -3.43 9.22 0.95
C GLY A 154 -3.43 10.69 1.37
N VAL A 155 -4.12 11.57 0.64
CA VAL A 155 -4.31 12.98 1.01
C VAL A 155 -5.12 13.10 2.29
N VAL A 156 -6.23 12.36 2.42
CA VAL A 156 -7.02 12.35 3.66
C VAL A 156 -6.17 11.94 4.85
N GLN A 157 -5.35 10.89 4.71
CA GLN A 157 -4.42 10.47 5.75
C GLN A 157 -3.43 11.58 6.11
N LEU A 158 -2.80 12.24 5.13
CA LEU A 158 -1.88 13.36 5.39
C LEU A 158 -2.54 14.51 6.15
N VAL A 159 -3.79 14.84 5.81
CA VAL A 159 -4.57 15.87 6.50
C VAL A 159 -4.83 15.48 7.96
N GLN A 160 -5.23 14.23 8.22
CA GLN A 160 -5.41 13.73 9.59
C GLN A 160 -4.13 13.80 10.41
N TYR A 161 -2.98 13.44 9.82
CA TYR A 161 -1.67 13.62 10.47
C TYR A 161 -1.37 15.08 10.81
N GLY A 162 -1.65 16.00 9.88
CA GLY A 162 -1.43 17.43 10.09
C GLY A 162 -2.29 18.00 11.22
N ILE A 163 -3.56 17.57 11.31
CA ILE A 163 -4.47 17.97 12.39
C ILE A 163 -4.00 17.38 13.73
N TYR A 164 -3.69 16.08 13.79
CA TYR A 164 -3.23 15.42 15.02
C TYR A 164 -1.93 16.03 15.54
N TYR A 165 -0.95 16.31 14.68
CA TYR A 165 0.32 16.94 15.08
C TYR A 165 0.12 18.37 15.61
N LYS A 166 -0.87 19.11 15.11
CA LYS A 166 -1.21 20.44 15.60
C LYS A 166 -1.99 20.40 16.92
N SER A 167 -2.79 19.36 17.15
CA SER A 167 -3.63 19.20 18.34
C SER A 167 -2.93 18.49 19.50
N THR A 168 -1.77 17.86 19.27
CA THR A 168 -0.99 17.23 20.34
C THR A 168 -0.03 18.27 20.92
N PRO A 169 -0.19 18.70 22.19
CA PRO A 169 0.81 19.54 22.83
C PRO A 169 2.13 18.79 22.84
N LYS A 170 3.21 19.46 22.45
CA LYS A 170 4.57 18.91 22.57
C LYS A 170 4.77 18.57 24.05
N SER A 171 4.70 17.28 24.39
CA SER A 171 5.03 16.75 25.72
C SER A 171 6.50 16.98 26.13
N GLY A 172 7.25 17.79 25.36
CA GLY A 172 8.54 18.34 25.72
C GLY A 172 8.46 19.61 26.57
N ASP A 173 7.44 20.47 26.40
CA ASP A 173 7.33 21.70 27.21
C ASP A 173 6.80 21.39 28.61
N ASP A 174 5.86 20.46 28.75
CA ASP A 174 5.32 20.09 30.07
C ASP A 174 6.35 19.36 30.94
N LYS A 175 7.25 18.58 30.34
CA LYS A 175 8.32 17.89 31.09
C LYS A 175 9.45 18.82 31.48
N VAL A 176 9.79 19.81 30.63
CA VAL A 176 10.77 20.85 30.98
C VAL A 176 10.20 21.78 32.05
N ALA A 177 8.95 22.22 31.92
CA ALA A 177 8.28 23.02 32.94
C ALA A 177 8.13 22.26 34.28
N THR A 178 7.78 20.97 34.24
CA THR A 178 7.68 20.16 35.47
C THR A 178 9.05 19.92 36.12
N ALA A 179 10.11 19.70 35.31
CA ALA A 179 11.47 19.52 35.81
C ALA A 179 12.05 20.82 36.39
N GLU A 180 11.80 21.97 35.77
CA GLU A 180 12.22 23.29 36.28
C GLU A 180 11.50 23.66 37.58
N VAL A 181 10.19 23.39 37.68
CA VAL A 181 9.42 23.64 38.91
C VAL A 181 9.90 22.76 40.06
N GLN A 182 10.23 21.48 39.81
CA GLN A 182 10.78 20.61 40.87
C GLN A 182 12.18 21.02 41.30
N LEU A 183 13.04 21.51 40.40
CA LEU A 183 14.36 22.06 40.74
C LEU A 183 14.28 23.34 41.58
N GLN A 184 13.31 24.22 41.31
CA GLN A 184 13.11 25.44 42.11
C GLN A 184 12.61 25.13 43.52
N ILE A 185 11.69 24.18 43.69
CA ILE A 185 11.18 23.79 45.02
C ILE A 185 12.27 23.17 45.89
N ILE A 186 13.19 22.38 45.29
CA ILE A 186 14.31 21.78 46.01
C ILE A 186 15.36 22.84 46.39
N GLY A 187 15.57 23.87 45.56
CA GLY A 187 16.53 24.95 45.84
C GLY A 187 16.10 25.96 46.91
N THR A 188 14.81 26.03 47.27
CA THR A 188 14.27 26.94 48.29
C THR A 188 14.06 26.31 49.66
N GLY A 189 14.44 25.04 49.85
CA GLY A 189 14.18 24.28 51.09
C GLY A 189 15.34 24.23 52.09
N ASP A 190 16.46 24.90 51.83
CA ASP A 190 17.72 24.78 52.59
C ASP A 190 18.17 26.08 53.30
N ASP A 191 17.26 27.05 53.53
CA ASP A 191 17.50 28.24 54.36
C ASP A 191 16.73 28.20 55.71
#